data_AF-A0A432QTM8-F1
#
_entry.id   AF-A0A432QTM8-F1
#
_cell.length_a   1.000
_cell.length_b   1.000
_cell.length_c   1.000
_cell.angle_alpha   90.00
_cell.angle_beta   90.00
_cell.angle_gamma   90.00
#
_symmetry.space_group_name_H-M   'P 1'
#
loop_
_entity.id
_entity.type
_entity.pdbx_description
1 polymer ?
#
loop_
_entity_poly.entity_id
_entity_poly.type
_entity_poly.pdbx_seq_one_letter_code
_entity_poly.pdbx_strand_id
1 'polypeptide(L)'
;MKKPPYKVYRRKKEEKPPVHIPEKIDTPEAEQLVDDLYKIGNYLLTHWKKIVAVLGIIFITGGSYLGYVWYQNSIELKASQIVDEGLFKLEEGKEKEAVKLFSEAEKNYPEAPSTLVGRFLKGKIEKENSEFTSLIEKNRYLTSPPSKSSLIASHIENGKLVEAENIISRMKRDEDWTYPEALYDGIIIALKKGNREKAMELLEILKGDYKNLPITTLAERLVE
;
A
#
# COMPACT_ATOMS: atom_id res chain seq x y z
N MET A 1 -55.71 3.10 55.55
CA MET A 1 -54.44 2.33 55.63
C MET A 1 -53.33 3.26 56.11
N LYS A 2 -52.73 2.95 57.26
CA LYS A 2 -51.74 3.80 57.95
C LYS A 2 -50.35 3.59 57.34
N LYS A 3 -49.65 4.68 57.01
CA LYS A 3 -48.28 4.65 56.47
C LYS A 3 -47.31 4.06 57.52
N PRO A 4 -46.37 3.19 57.16
CA PRO A 4 -45.40 2.64 58.10
C PRO A 4 -44.39 3.72 58.56
N PRO A 5 -43.82 3.58 59.77
CA PRO A 5 -42.95 4.59 60.34
C PRO A 5 -41.59 4.62 59.63
N TYR A 6 -41.15 5.83 59.30
CA TYR A 6 -39.84 6.13 58.75
C TYR A 6 -38.76 5.80 59.79
N LYS A 7 -37.90 4.82 59.51
CA LYS A 7 -36.65 4.62 60.27
C LYS A 7 -35.65 5.67 59.81
N VAL A 8 -35.39 6.67 60.66
CA VAL A 8 -34.28 7.60 60.48
C VAL A 8 -32.99 6.83 60.75
N TYR A 9 -32.26 6.46 59.70
CA TYR A 9 -30.90 5.95 59.83
C TYR A 9 -29.99 7.10 60.26
N ARG A 10 -29.59 7.09 61.55
CA ARG A 10 -28.51 7.91 62.07
C ARG A 10 -27.25 7.60 61.25
N ARG A 11 -26.74 8.56 60.46
CA ARG A 11 -25.41 8.46 59.85
C ARG A 11 -24.41 8.20 60.98
N LYS A 12 -23.80 7.01 61.00
CA LYS A 12 -22.57 6.78 61.77
C LYS A 12 -21.53 7.76 61.23
N LYS A 13 -20.90 8.55 62.11
CA LYS A 13 -19.67 9.26 61.78
C LYS A 13 -18.67 8.19 61.33
N GLU A 14 -18.26 8.25 60.06
CA GLU A 14 -17.05 7.54 59.62
C GLU A 14 -15.87 8.18 60.34
N GLU A 15 -15.35 7.51 61.36
CA GLU A 15 -14.01 7.78 61.86
C GLU A 15 -13.05 7.41 60.73
N LYS A 16 -12.40 8.42 60.15
CA LYS A 16 -11.32 8.19 59.19
C LYS A 16 -10.25 7.36 59.90
N PRO A 17 -9.76 6.26 59.31
CA PRO A 17 -8.70 5.47 59.93
C PRO A 17 -7.52 6.40 60.24
N PRO A 18 -6.84 6.22 61.38
CA PRO A 18 -5.69 7.03 61.72
C PRO A 18 -4.67 6.89 60.59
N VAL A 19 -4.37 8.01 59.93
CA VAL A 19 -3.28 8.07 58.97
C VAL A 19 -2.02 7.82 59.78
N HIS A 20 -1.47 6.61 59.69
CA HIS A 20 -0.13 6.32 60.16
C HIS A 20 0.82 7.12 59.26
N ILE A 21 1.16 8.32 59.70
CA ILE A 21 2.30 9.05 59.18
C ILE A 21 3.51 8.22 59.63
N PRO A 22 4.33 7.67 58.70
CA PRO A 22 5.52 6.93 59.09
C PRO A 22 6.40 7.79 59.99
N GLU A 23 7.05 7.17 60.98
CA GLU A 23 8.01 7.84 61.85
C GLU A 23 9.04 8.60 61.01
N LYS A 24 9.40 9.81 61.45
CA LYS A 24 10.46 10.60 60.82
C LYS A 24 11.73 9.74 60.77
N ILE A 25 12.14 9.37 59.57
CA ILE A 25 13.45 8.80 59.32
C ILE A 25 14.43 9.99 59.44
N ASP A 26 14.80 10.35 60.66
CA ASP A 26 15.83 11.36 60.96
C ASP A 26 17.22 10.72 60.84
N THR A 27 17.51 10.12 59.67
CA THR A 27 18.89 9.81 59.30
C THR A 27 19.42 10.95 58.43
N PRO A 28 20.68 11.39 58.61
CA PRO A 28 21.28 12.44 57.76
C PRO A 28 21.17 12.12 56.26
N GLU A 29 21.19 10.84 55.92
CA GLU A 29 21.03 10.30 54.56
C GLU A 29 19.63 10.54 53.98
N ALA A 30 18.58 10.44 54.80
CA ALA A 30 17.20 10.67 54.36
C ALA A 30 16.91 12.16 54.16
N GLU A 31 17.44 13.04 55.01
CA GLU A 31 17.34 14.49 54.81
C GLU A 31 18.09 14.94 53.55
N GLN A 32 19.28 14.39 53.31
CA GLN A 32 20.06 14.68 52.11
C GLN A 32 19.33 14.21 50.84
N LEU A 33 18.71 13.02 50.88
CA LEU A 33 17.93 12.50 49.76
C LEU A 33 16.69 13.36 49.47
N VAL A 34 16.00 13.85 50.50
CA VAL A 34 14.87 14.76 50.34
C VAL A 34 15.31 16.11 49.77
N ASP A 35 16.40 16.69 50.28
CA ASP A 35 16.94 17.95 49.77
C ASP A 35 17.43 17.83 48.32
N ASP A 36 18.08 16.71 47.98
CA ASP A 36 18.49 16.40 46.61
C ASP A 36 17.28 16.25 45.68
N LEU A 37 16.20 15.59 46.13
CA LEU A 37 14.94 15.49 45.39
C LEU A 37 14.29 16.87 45.19
N TYR A 38 14.30 17.74 46.20
CA TYR A 38 13.80 19.12 46.08
C TYR A 38 14.65 19.94 45.12
N LYS A 39 15.99 19.85 45.19
CA LYS A 39 16.90 20.52 44.27
C LYS A 39 16.69 20.05 42.83
N ILE A 40 16.56 18.74 42.61
CA ILE A 40 16.27 18.15 41.29
C ILE A 40 14.90 18.62 40.80
N GLY A 41 13.86 18.56 41.65
CA GLY A 41 12.51 19.00 41.31
C GLY A 41 12.45 20.48 40.96
N ASN A 42 13.13 21.33 41.71
CA ASN A 42 13.17 22.77 41.48
C ASN A 42 14.00 23.12 40.24
N TYR A 43 15.11 22.40 39.98
CA TYR A 43 15.88 22.51 38.76
C TYR A 43 15.07 22.10 37.53
N LEU A 44 14.32 20.99 37.61
CA LEU A 44 13.41 20.53 36.57
C LEU A 44 12.31 21.57 36.31
N LEU A 45 11.66 22.11 37.35
CA LEU A 45 10.64 23.17 37.20
C LEU A 45 11.20 24.49 36.68
N THR A 46 12.46 24.82 36.97
CA THR A 46 13.09 26.05 36.50
C THR A 46 13.54 25.93 35.04
N HIS A 47 13.96 24.74 34.62
CA HIS A 47 14.52 24.50 33.29
C HIS A 47 13.65 23.63 32.38
N TRP A 48 12.42 23.29 32.76
CA TRP A 48 11.56 22.36 32.01
C TRP A 48 11.41 22.73 30.54
N LYS A 49 11.27 24.03 30.22
CA LYS A 49 11.18 24.49 28.82
C LYS A 49 12.43 24.19 28.00
N LYS A 50 13.62 24.35 28.61
CA LYS A 50 14.91 24.03 27.96
C LYS A 50 15.08 22.52 27.81
N ILE A 51 14.69 21.76 28.83
CA ILE A 51 14.74 20.29 28.81
C ILE A 51 13.80 19.75 27.73
N VAL A 52 12.57 20.24 27.66
CA VAL A 52 11.60 19.88 26.61
C VAL A 52 12.11 20.28 25.22
N ALA A 53 12.73 21.45 25.08
CA ALA A 53 13.31 21.87 23.80
C ALA A 53 14.46 20.94 23.35
N VAL A 54 15.37 20.59 24.26
CA VAL A 54 16.48 19.66 23.97
C VAL A 54 15.96 18.26 23.65
N LEU A 55 15.01 17.74 24.44
CA LEU A 55 14.36 16.46 24.17
C LEU A 55 13.63 16.48 22.83
N GLY A 56 12.95 17.58 22.48
CA GLY A 56 12.29 17.76 21.19
C GLY A 56 13.29 17.70 20.03
N ILE A 57 14.44 18.37 20.14
CA ILE A 57 15.51 18.30 19.13
C ILE A 57 16.06 16.88 19.03
N ILE A 58 16.29 16.19 20.14
CA ILE A 58 16.75 14.79 20.14
C ILE A 58 15.71 13.88 19.49
N PHE A 59 14.42 14.09 19.75
CA PHE A 59 13.35 13.28 19.17
C PHE A 59 13.20 13.53 17.67
N ILE A 60 13.33 14.77 17.21
CA ILE A 60 13.29 15.11 15.79
C ILE A 60 14.51 14.54 15.08
N THR A 61 15.72 14.78 15.60
CA THR A 61 16.96 14.32 14.96
C THR A 61 17.11 12.80 15.03
N GLY A 62 16.89 12.20 16.20
CA GLY A 62 16.90 10.76 16.41
C GLY A 62 15.78 10.05 15.64
N GLY A 63 14.56 10.59 15.66
CA GLY A 63 13.43 10.06 14.90
C GLY A 63 13.65 10.14 13.39
N SER A 64 14.22 11.25 12.89
CA SER A 64 14.57 11.40 11.47
C SER A 64 15.67 10.42 11.07
N TYR A 65 16.71 10.25 11.90
CA TYR A 65 17.79 9.30 11.64
C TYR A 65 17.30 7.85 11.64
N LEU A 66 16.51 7.46 12.65
CA LEU A 66 15.92 6.12 12.72
C LEU A 66 14.94 5.87 11.56
N GLY A 67 14.13 6.87 11.19
CA GLY A 67 13.26 6.81 10.02
C GLY A 67 14.04 6.62 8.73
N TYR A 68 15.16 7.33 8.56
CA TYR A 68 16.05 7.18 7.41
C TYR A 68 16.71 5.79 7.36
N VAL A 69 17.24 5.29 8.48
CA VAL A 69 17.82 3.95 8.57
C VAL A 69 16.78 2.88 8.30
N TRP A 70 15.54 3.05 8.78
CA TRP A 70 14.44 2.13 8.52
C TRP A 70 14.00 2.15 7.05
N TYR A 71 13.91 3.34 6.44
CA TYR A 71 13.62 3.51 5.01
C TYR A 71 14.68 2.87 4.11
N GLN A 72 15.97 3.11 4.40
CA GLN A 72 17.09 2.48 3.68
C GLN A 72 17.10 0.95 3.81
N ASN A 73 16.58 0.43 4.92
CA ASN A 73 16.41 -1.00 5.13
C ASN A 73 15.06 -1.54 4.66
N SER A 74 14.23 -0.72 4.01
CA SER A 74 12.94 -1.20 3.50
C SER A 74 13.16 -2.24 2.41
N ILE A 75 12.36 -3.31 2.49
CA ILE A 75 12.33 -4.37 1.49
C ILE A 75 12.07 -3.81 0.10
N GLU A 76 11.20 -2.79 0.01
CA GLU A 76 10.86 -2.14 -1.25
C GLU A 76 12.07 -1.42 -1.87
N LEU A 77 12.87 -0.67 -1.11
CA LEU A 77 14.02 0.04 -1.69
C LEU A 77 15.05 -0.93 -2.26
N LYS A 78 15.28 -2.07 -1.59
CA LYS A 78 16.19 -3.10 -2.07
C LYS A 78 15.63 -3.81 -3.31
N ALA A 79 14.32 -4.09 -3.34
CA ALA A 79 13.66 -4.66 -4.49
C ALA A 79 13.68 -3.70 -5.70
N SER A 80 13.37 -2.41 -5.47
CA SER A 80 13.32 -1.40 -6.52
C SER A 80 14.69 -1.20 -7.17
N GLN A 81 15.78 -1.17 -6.39
CA GLN A 81 17.14 -1.08 -6.94
C GLN A 81 17.46 -2.21 -7.94
N ILE A 82 17.10 -3.44 -7.61
CA ILE A 82 17.33 -4.59 -8.50
C ILE A 82 16.44 -4.50 -9.76
N VAL A 83 15.18 -4.12 -9.58
CA VAL A 83 14.23 -3.97 -10.70
C VAL A 83 14.61 -2.82 -11.62
N ASP A 84 15.07 -1.69 -11.08
CA ASP A 84 15.56 -0.53 -11.83
C ASP A 84 16.81 -0.90 -12.65
N GLU A 85 17.74 -1.67 -12.09
CA GLU A 85 18.87 -2.22 -12.86
C GLU A 85 18.36 -3.15 -13.98
N GLY A 86 17.35 -3.99 -13.69
CA GLY A 86 16.71 -4.85 -14.68
C GLY A 86 16.08 -4.05 -15.83
N LEU A 87 15.40 -2.95 -15.51
CA LEU A 87 14.84 -2.01 -16.50
C LEU A 87 15.93 -1.38 -17.35
N PHE A 88 17.03 -0.93 -16.74
CA PHE A 88 18.17 -0.38 -17.48
C PHE A 88 18.76 -1.41 -18.46
N LYS A 89 18.90 -2.67 -18.04
CA LYS A 89 19.33 -3.76 -18.95
C LYS A 89 18.34 -4.01 -20.08
N LEU A 90 17.03 -3.89 -19.80
CA LEU A 90 16.00 -4.04 -20.81
C LEU A 90 16.06 -2.93 -21.86
N GLU A 91 16.30 -1.67 -21.44
CA GLU A 91 16.51 -0.53 -22.33
C GLU A 91 17.76 -0.70 -23.23
N GLU A 92 18.82 -1.34 -22.72
CA GLU A 92 19.99 -1.72 -23.51
C GLU A 92 19.75 -2.93 -24.44
N GLY A 93 18.54 -3.51 -24.46
CA GLY A 93 18.20 -4.70 -25.24
C GLY A 93 18.75 -6.01 -24.65
N LYS A 94 19.25 -6.00 -23.41
CA LYS A 94 19.84 -7.17 -22.73
C LYS A 94 18.78 -7.93 -21.95
N GLU A 95 17.78 -8.46 -22.65
CA GLU A 95 16.61 -9.14 -22.04
C GLU A 95 16.99 -10.27 -21.06
N LYS A 96 18.00 -11.09 -21.40
CA LYS A 96 18.45 -12.18 -20.52
C LYS A 96 19.06 -11.69 -19.21
N GLU A 97 19.71 -10.53 -19.21
CA GLU A 97 20.25 -9.91 -17.98
C GLU A 97 19.09 -9.31 -17.15
N ALA A 98 18.16 -8.63 -17.82
CA ALA A 98 16.96 -8.08 -17.17
C ALA A 98 16.14 -9.16 -16.46
N VAL A 99 15.87 -10.29 -17.13
CA VAL A 99 15.14 -11.42 -16.56
C VAL A 99 15.83 -12.01 -15.33
N LYS A 100 17.17 -12.09 -15.33
CA LYS A 100 17.92 -12.54 -14.15
C LYS A 100 17.72 -11.62 -12.97
N LEU A 101 17.77 -10.31 -13.20
CA LEU A 101 17.55 -9.30 -12.15
C LEU A 101 16.11 -9.34 -11.62
N PHE A 102 15.11 -9.46 -12.50
CA PHE A 102 13.72 -9.64 -12.07
C PHE A 102 13.52 -10.93 -11.26
N SER A 103 14.16 -12.03 -11.66
CA SER A 103 14.13 -13.29 -10.92
C SER A 103 14.84 -13.20 -9.56
N GLU A 104 15.90 -12.40 -9.47
CA GLU A 104 16.60 -12.13 -8.21
C GLU A 104 15.71 -11.31 -7.26
N ALA A 105 15.06 -10.26 -7.76
CA ALA A 105 14.09 -9.49 -6.99
C ALA A 105 12.92 -10.37 -6.51
N GLU A 106 12.42 -11.26 -7.37
CA GLU A 106 11.38 -12.24 -7.02
C GLU A 106 11.81 -13.19 -5.91
N LYS A 107 13.02 -13.76 -6.02
CA LYS A 107 13.53 -14.70 -5.03
C LYS A 107 13.73 -14.06 -3.66
N ASN A 108 14.27 -12.84 -3.62
CA ASN A 108 14.66 -12.18 -2.38
C ASN A 108 13.52 -11.35 -1.76
N TYR A 109 12.64 -10.79 -2.59
CA TYR A 109 11.61 -9.83 -2.18
C TYR A 109 10.27 -10.08 -2.91
N PRO A 110 9.66 -11.27 -2.82
CA PRO A 110 8.57 -11.72 -3.70
C PRO A 110 7.29 -10.86 -3.66
N GLU A 111 7.03 -10.22 -2.53
CA GLU A 111 5.80 -9.43 -2.30
C GLU A 111 6.03 -7.92 -2.40
N ALA A 112 7.25 -7.48 -2.66
CA ALA A 112 7.56 -6.06 -2.83
C ALA A 112 6.84 -5.51 -4.08
N PRO A 113 6.15 -4.36 -4.00
CA PRO A 113 5.51 -3.73 -5.15
C PRO A 113 6.39 -3.67 -6.42
N SER A 114 7.66 -3.24 -6.30
CA SER A 114 8.59 -3.22 -7.44
C SER A 114 8.86 -4.61 -8.01
N THR A 115 9.02 -5.62 -7.16
CA THR A 115 9.18 -7.01 -7.59
C THR A 115 7.97 -7.51 -8.39
N LEU A 116 6.74 -7.14 -8.00
CA LEU A 116 5.55 -7.52 -8.76
C LEU A 116 5.54 -6.90 -10.17
N VAL A 117 6.06 -5.69 -10.32
CA VAL A 117 6.29 -5.06 -11.64
C VAL A 117 7.37 -5.83 -12.42
N GLY A 118 8.49 -6.18 -11.77
CA GLY A 118 9.53 -7.02 -12.36
C GLY A 118 8.99 -8.36 -12.85
N ARG A 119 8.12 -9.02 -12.08
CA ARG A 119 7.43 -10.25 -12.48
C ARG A 119 6.52 -10.06 -13.69
N PHE A 120 5.77 -8.96 -13.74
CA PHE A 120 4.96 -8.62 -14.91
C PHE A 120 5.82 -8.49 -16.17
N LEU A 121 6.93 -7.75 -16.08
CA LEU A 121 7.86 -7.56 -17.20
C LEU A 121 8.54 -8.86 -17.62
N LYS A 122 8.99 -9.67 -16.65
CA LYS A 122 9.52 -11.01 -16.89
C LYS A 122 8.52 -11.86 -17.66
N GLY A 123 7.26 -11.91 -17.23
CA GLY A 123 6.18 -12.62 -17.91
C GLY A 123 5.93 -12.12 -19.34
N LYS A 124 6.11 -10.82 -19.61
CA LYS A 124 6.03 -10.26 -20.98
C LYS A 124 7.18 -10.72 -21.87
N ILE A 125 8.40 -10.72 -21.35
CA ILE A 125 9.61 -11.12 -22.10
C ILE A 125 9.56 -12.62 -22.40
N GLU A 126 9.25 -13.44 -21.39
CA GLU A 126 9.23 -14.90 -21.49
C GLU A 126 7.93 -15.45 -22.10
N LYS A 127 6.90 -14.60 -22.27
CA LYS A 127 5.56 -14.95 -22.76
C LYS A 127 4.85 -15.99 -21.88
N GLU A 128 5.02 -15.88 -20.56
CA GLU A 128 4.44 -16.79 -19.59
C GLU A 128 3.10 -16.29 -19.02
N ASN A 129 1.99 -16.81 -19.55
CA ASN A 129 0.64 -16.42 -19.12
C ASN A 129 0.30 -16.79 -17.67
N SER A 130 1.00 -17.76 -17.08
CA SER A 130 0.84 -18.15 -15.67
C SER A 130 1.17 -16.98 -14.72
N GLU A 131 2.18 -16.18 -15.07
CA GLU A 131 2.57 -15.01 -14.28
C GLU A 131 1.46 -13.96 -14.27
N PHE A 132 0.82 -13.70 -15.42
CA PHE A 132 -0.30 -12.75 -15.48
C PHE A 132 -1.48 -13.22 -14.63
N THR A 133 -1.82 -14.52 -14.68
CA THR A 133 -2.87 -15.08 -13.83
C THR A 133 -2.58 -14.85 -12.34
N SER A 134 -1.35 -15.15 -11.91
CA SER A 134 -0.91 -14.94 -10.52
C SER A 134 -0.99 -13.46 -10.09
N LEU A 135 -0.62 -12.53 -10.97
CA LEU A 135 -0.66 -11.09 -10.68
C LEU A 135 -2.10 -10.53 -10.64
N ILE A 136 -3.00 -11.07 -11.45
CA ILE A 136 -4.43 -10.73 -11.40
C ILE A 136 -5.04 -11.10 -10.05
N GLU A 137 -4.73 -12.30 -9.53
CA GLU A 137 -5.22 -12.79 -8.23
C GLU A 137 -4.77 -11.91 -7.05
N LYS A 138 -3.58 -11.31 -7.14
CA LYS A 138 -3.08 -10.36 -6.12
C LYS A 138 -3.87 -9.05 -6.07
N ASN A 139 -4.67 -8.75 -7.10
CA ASN A 139 -5.54 -7.57 -7.20
C ASN A 139 -4.84 -6.24 -6.86
N ARG A 140 -3.59 -6.07 -7.30
CA ARG A 140 -2.82 -4.84 -7.13
C ARG A 140 -3.06 -3.91 -8.31
N TYR A 141 -3.37 -2.65 -8.03
CA TYR A 141 -3.69 -1.65 -9.06
C TYR A 141 -2.61 -1.50 -10.16
N LEU A 142 -1.32 -1.60 -9.79
CA LEU A 142 -0.23 -1.44 -10.76
C LEU A 142 0.00 -2.65 -11.66
N THR A 143 -0.36 -3.87 -11.24
CA THR A 143 -0.01 -5.09 -11.97
C THR A 143 -1.22 -5.90 -12.44
N SER A 144 -2.36 -5.84 -11.76
CA SER A 144 -3.57 -6.60 -12.15
C SER A 144 -4.17 -6.10 -13.48
N PRO A 145 -4.51 -4.81 -13.65
CA PRO A 145 -5.04 -4.31 -14.93
C PRO A 145 -4.15 -4.60 -16.16
N PRO A 146 -2.83 -4.32 -16.16
CA PRO A 146 -1.99 -4.61 -17.32
C PRO A 146 -1.74 -6.12 -17.53
N SER A 147 -1.83 -6.94 -16.48
CA SER A 147 -1.83 -8.40 -16.60
C SER A 147 -3.09 -8.91 -17.30
N LYS A 148 -4.27 -8.34 -16.99
CA LYS A 148 -5.52 -8.64 -17.71
C LYS A 148 -5.37 -8.30 -19.19
N SER A 149 -4.91 -7.09 -19.55
CA SER A 149 -4.69 -6.68 -20.95
C SER A 149 -3.72 -7.63 -21.67
N SER A 150 -2.61 -8.01 -21.01
CA SER A 150 -1.61 -8.90 -21.61
C SER A 150 -2.15 -10.32 -21.83
N LEU A 151 -2.97 -10.82 -20.91
CA LEU A 151 -3.63 -12.12 -21.04
C LEU A 151 -4.71 -12.10 -22.12
N ILE A 152 -5.49 -11.01 -22.24
CA ILE A 152 -6.45 -10.79 -23.32
C ILE A 152 -5.75 -10.85 -24.68
N ALA A 153 -4.68 -10.06 -24.86
CA ALA A 153 -3.91 -10.03 -26.09
C ALA A 153 -3.38 -11.43 -26.46
N SER A 154 -2.80 -12.16 -25.50
CA SER A 154 -2.34 -13.54 -25.71
C SER A 154 -3.49 -14.48 -26.13
N HIS A 155 -4.67 -14.35 -25.52
CA HIS A 155 -5.84 -15.14 -25.92
C HIS A 155 -6.33 -14.80 -27.33
N ILE A 156 -6.35 -13.52 -27.71
CA ILE A 156 -6.70 -13.09 -29.07
C ILE A 156 -5.72 -13.66 -30.10
N GLU A 157 -4.42 -13.58 -29.84
CA GLU A 157 -3.36 -14.12 -30.72
C GLU A 157 -3.50 -15.64 -30.93
N ASN A 158 -3.89 -16.35 -29.88
CA ASN A 158 -4.09 -17.80 -29.91
C ASN A 158 -5.50 -18.23 -30.36
N GLY A 159 -6.36 -17.30 -30.79
CA GLY A 159 -7.73 -17.59 -31.24
C GLY A 159 -8.71 -17.98 -30.12
N LYS A 160 -8.32 -17.83 -28.85
CA LYS A 160 -9.10 -18.13 -27.64
C LYS A 160 -10.04 -16.96 -27.29
N LEU A 161 -10.94 -16.64 -28.21
CA LEU A 161 -11.75 -15.42 -28.12
C LEU A 161 -12.73 -15.42 -26.94
N VAL A 162 -13.23 -16.60 -26.53
CA VAL A 162 -14.18 -16.74 -25.41
C VAL A 162 -13.48 -16.44 -24.08
N GLU A 163 -12.25 -16.92 -23.93
CA GLU A 163 -11.42 -16.66 -22.75
C GLU A 163 -11.05 -15.18 -22.65
N ALA A 164 -10.74 -14.53 -23.79
CA ALA A 164 -10.49 -13.10 -23.84
C ALA A 164 -11.73 -12.28 -23.39
N GLU A 165 -12.92 -12.58 -23.94
CA GLU A 165 -14.17 -11.92 -23.54
C GLU A 165 -14.51 -12.10 -22.06
N ASN A 166 -14.23 -13.29 -21.52
CA ASN A 166 -14.46 -13.59 -20.12
C ASN A 166 -13.57 -12.76 -19.18
N ILE A 167 -12.38 -12.35 -19.62
CA ILE A 167 -11.54 -11.41 -18.86
C ILE A 167 -12.10 -10.00 -19.00
N ILE A 168 -12.43 -9.56 -20.22
CA ILE A 168 -12.99 -8.22 -20.49
C ILE A 168 -14.28 -7.98 -19.69
N SER A 169 -15.16 -8.97 -19.59
CA SER A 169 -16.44 -8.84 -18.85
C SER A 169 -16.28 -8.61 -17.34
N ARG A 170 -15.09 -8.92 -16.79
CA ARG A 170 -14.75 -8.69 -15.39
C ARG A 170 -13.98 -7.39 -15.18
N MET A 171 -13.57 -6.73 -16.25
CA MET A 171 -12.88 -5.45 -16.16
C MET A 171 -13.88 -4.34 -15.86
N LYS A 172 -13.50 -3.42 -14.97
CA LYS A 172 -14.37 -2.33 -14.54
C LYS A 172 -13.74 -0.99 -14.87
N ARG A 173 -14.55 -0.09 -15.41
CA ARG A 173 -14.18 1.27 -15.79
C ARG A 173 -13.41 2.02 -14.70
N ASP A 174 -13.88 1.93 -13.45
CA ASP A 174 -13.33 2.74 -12.35
C ASP A 174 -12.21 2.06 -11.57
N GLU A 175 -11.97 0.76 -11.78
CA GLU A 175 -10.96 -0.02 -11.05
C GLU A 175 -9.77 -0.42 -11.94
N ASP A 176 -10.01 -0.66 -13.23
CA ASP A 176 -8.99 -1.08 -14.20
C ASP A 176 -8.59 0.10 -15.09
N TRP A 177 -7.43 0.69 -14.84
CA TRP A 177 -6.95 1.82 -15.66
C TRP A 177 -6.66 1.44 -17.13
N THR A 178 -6.56 0.14 -17.42
CA THR A 178 -6.47 -0.40 -18.79
C THR A 178 -7.83 -0.68 -19.43
N TYR A 179 -8.94 -0.24 -18.82
CA TYR A 179 -10.28 -0.42 -19.39
C TYR A 179 -10.45 0.09 -20.83
N PRO A 180 -9.85 1.23 -21.27
CA PRO A 180 -9.89 1.65 -22.66
C PRO A 180 -9.26 0.64 -23.63
N GLU A 181 -8.19 -0.03 -23.20
CA GLU A 181 -7.54 -1.11 -23.96
C GLU A 181 -8.45 -2.33 -24.08
N ALA A 182 -9.16 -2.67 -23.00
CA ALA A 182 -10.13 -3.75 -23.02
C ALA A 182 -11.31 -3.50 -23.99
N LEU A 183 -11.75 -2.24 -24.12
CA LEU A 183 -12.77 -1.86 -25.11
C LEU A 183 -12.23 -2.05 -26.53
N TYR A 184 -11.00 -1.61 -26.79
CA TYR A 184 -10.33 -1.81 -28.08
C TYR A 184 -10.14 -3.29 -28.42
N ASP A 185 -9.68 -4.10 -27.47
CA ASP A 185 -9.57 -5.55 -27.64
C ASP A 185 -10.94 -6.19 -27.88
N GLY A 186 -11.98 -5.70 -27.22
CA GLY A 186 -13.38 -6.09 -27.47
C GLY A 186 -13.83 -5.79 -28.90
N ILE A 187 -13.43 -4.64 -29.47
CA ILE A 187 -13.69 -4.31 -30.89
C ILE A 187 -13.00 -5.32 -31.81
N ILE A 188 -11.73 -5.64 -31.54
CA ILE A 188 -10.98 -6.64 -32.33
C ILE A 188 -11.68 -8.01 -32.28
N ILE A 189 -12.11 -8.44 -31.09
CA ILE A 189 -12.83 -9.72 -30.92
C ILE A 189 -14.16 -9.69 -31.69
N ALA A 190 -14.94 -8.62 -31.58
CA ALA A 190 -16.21 -8.48 -32.27
C ALA A 190 -16.04 -8.55 -33.79
N LEU A 191 -15.04 -7.85 -34.35
CA LEU A 191 -14.70 -7.90 -35.77
C LEU A 191 -14.25 -9.30 -36.21
N LYS A 192 -13.39 -9.97 -35.44
CA LYS A 192 -12.97 -11.36 -35.72
C LYS A 192 -14.13 -12.34 -35.75
N LYS A 193 -15.20 -12.08 -34.97
CA LYS A 193 -16.44 -12.87 -34.96
C LYS A 193 -17.47 -12.44 -36.03
N GLY A 194 -17.17 -11.41 -36.82
CA GLY A 194 -18.09 -10.85 -37.81
C GLY A 194 -19.24 -10.02 -37.20
N ASN A 195 -19.17 -9.66 -35.92
CA ASN A 195 -20.19 -8.87 -35.23
C ASN A 195 -19.85 -7.36 -35.31
N ARG A 196 -20.11 -6.76 -36.48
CA ARG A 196 -19.81 -5.34 -36.72
C ARG A 196 -20.67 -4.40 -35.87
N GLU A 197 -21.90 -4.80 -35.53
CA GLU A 197 -22.78 -4.02 -34.64
C GLU A 197 -22.16 -3.85 -33.25
N LYS A 198 -21.67 -4.95 -32.65
CA LYS A 198 -21.00 -4.89 -31.35
C LYS A 198 -19.70 -4.09 -31.40
N ALA A 199 -18.94 -4.19 -32.49
CA ALA A 199 -17.74 -3.40 -32.70
C ALA A 199 -18.05 -1.88 -32.70
N MET A 200 -19.13 -1.47 -33.39
CA MET A 200 -19.58 -0.07 -33.41
C MET A 200 -20.05 0.42 -32.03
N GLU A 201 -20.80 -0.42 -31.28
CA GLU A 201 -21.24 -0.08 -29.92
C GLU A 201 -20.05 0.23 -29.00
N LEU A 202 -19.03 -0.65 -29.01
CA LEU A 202 -17.80 -0.47 -28.22
C LEU A 202 -17.00 0.75 -28.67
N LEU A 203 -16.95 1.03 -29.98
CA LEU A 203 -16.31 2.23 -30.52
C LEU A 203 -16.97 3.52 -30.03
N GLU A 204 -18.30 3.56 -29.99
CA GLU A 204 -19.02 4.75 -29.50
C GLU A 204 -18.78 5.00 -28.01
N ILE A 205 -18.67 3.94 -27.19
CA ILE A 205 -18.22 4.07 -25.79
C ILE A 205 -16.81 4.67 -25.73
N LEU A 206 -15.88 4.13 -26.54
CA LEU A 206 -14.49 4.59 -26.56
C LEU A 206 -14.37 6.06 -27.01
N LYS A 207 -15.18 6.48 -28.00
CA LYS A 207 -15.24 7.88 -28.48
C LYS A 207 -15.90 8.81 -27.47
N GLY A 208 -16.90 8.35 -26.74
CA GLY A 208 -17.59 9.14 -25.72
C GLY A 208 -16.70 9.39 -24.49
N ASP A 209 -16.13 8.32 -23.94
CA ASP A 209 -15.43 8.36 -22.66
C ASP A 209 -13.92 8.63 -22.80
N TYR A 210 -13.32 8.27 -23.94
CA TYR A 210 -11.85 8.23 -24.13
C TYR A 210 -11.40 8.89 -25.44
N LYS A 211 -12.14 9.88 -25.94
CA LYS A 211 -11.92 10.55 -27.24
C LYS A 211 -10.46 10.90 -27.57
N ASN A 212 -9.70 11.37 -26.57
CA ASN A 212 -8.36 11.94 -26.76
C ASN A 212 -7.23 10.89 -26.62
N LEU A 213 -7.56 9.61 -26.42
CA LEU A 213 -6.55 8.56 -26.35
C LEU A 213 -6.16 8.09 -27.76
N PRO A 214 -4.87 7.81 -28.04
CA PRO A 214 -4.43 7.28 -29.32
C PRO A 214 -5.16 5.98 -29.73
N ILE A 215 -5.55 5.17 -28.75
CA ILE A 215 -6.27 3.92 -28.97
C ILE A 215 -7.65 4.13 -29.60
N THR A 216 -8.29 5.28 -29.34
CA THR A 216 -9.58 5.63 -29.93
C THR A 216 -9.45 5.88 -31.42
N THR A 217 -8.41 6.62 -31.83
CA THR A 217 -8.10 6.82 -33.26
C THR A 217 -7.75 5.51 -33.97
N LEU A 218 -7.06 4.59 -33.29
CA LEU A 218 -6.78 3.26 -33.84
C LEU A 218 -8.07 2.44 -33.99
N ALA A 219 -8.98 2.50 -33.02
CA ALA A 219 -10.26 1.82 -33.06
C ALA A 219 -11.14 2.30 -34.22
N GLU A 220 -11.20 3.62 -34.47
CA GLU A 220 -11.96 4.19 -35.59
C GLU A 220 -11.49 3.59 -36.93
N ARG A 221 -10.17 3.58 -37.16
CA ARG A 221 -9.57 3.02 -38.39
C ARG A 221 -9.79 1.52 -38.56
N LEU A 222 -9.97 0.79 -37.47
CA LEU A 222 -10.22 -0.66 -37.52
C LEU A 222 -11.65 -0.98 -37.96
N VAL A 223 -12.59 -0.10 -37.61
CA VAL A 223 -14.02 -0.34 -37.85
C VAL A 223 -14.47 0.28 -39.17
N GLU A 224 -13.82 1.34 -39.66
CA GLU A 224 -14.01 1.89 -41.02
C GLU A 224 -13.90 0.80 -42.10
#